data_AF-A0A8X6S9V0-F1
#
_entry.id   AF-A0A8X6S9V0-F1
#
_cell.length_a   1.000
_cell.length_b   1.000
_cell.length_c   1.000
_cell.angle_alpha   90.00
_cell.angle_beta   90.00
_cell.angle_gamma   90.00
#
_symmetry.space_group_name_H-M   'P 1'
#
loop_
_entity.id
_entity.type
_entity.pdbx_description
1 polymer ?
#
loop_
_entity_poly.entity_id
_entity_poly.type
_entity_poly.pdbx_seq_one_letter_code
_entity_poly.pdbx_strand_id
1 'polypeptide(L)'
;MDLKAQKAQRRVLRTAFTLSANKIESELKNDVVDLQKISLLQVQLKDKYLRLEAAQEAVSGTLLQLEDNGEEFETDFIDAESYREKYLECYTRIDKKLGETVISEVPDTPRKFKLPKLELKNSAETRRSSFRFGASSKNP
;
A
#
# COMPACT_ATOMS: atom_id res chain seq x y z
N MET A 1 -25.60 -18.80 0.19
CA MET A 1 -24.85 -19.37 -0.96
C MET A 1 -24.47 -20.80 -0.61
N ASP A 2 -24.25 -21.67 -1.60
CA ASP A 2 -23.76 -23.03 -1.33
C ASP A 2 -22.27 -23.00 -0.92
N LEU A 3 -21.99 -23.28 0.35
CA LEU A 3 -20.65 -23.30 0.93
C LEU A 3 -19.72 -24.26 0.17
N LYS A 4 -20.25 -25.38 -0.34
CA LYS A 4 -19.48 -26.37 -1.08
C LYS A 4 -19.00 -25.80 -2.42
N ALA A 5 -19.89 -25.13 -3.16
CA ALA A 5 -19.54 -24.43 -4.39
C ALA A 5 -18.52 -23.31 -4.15
N GLN A 6 -18.68 -22.52 -3.09
CA GLN A 6 -17.73 -21.46 -2.74
C GLN A 6 -16.34 -22.02 -2.40
N LYS A 7 -16.26 -23.08 -1.59
CA LYS A 7 -14.99 -23.77 -1.28
C LYS A 7 -14.33 -24.33 -2.54
N ALA A 8 -15.11 -24.87 -3.48
CA ALA A 8 -14.60 -25.36 -4.76
C ALA A 8 -14.03 -24.23 -5.63
N GLN A 9 -14.75 -23.11 -5.76
CA GLN A 9 -14.28 -21.93 -6.49
C GLN A 9 -12.99 -21.38 -5.87
N ARG A 10 -12.96 -21.22 -4.55
CA ARG A 10 -11.77 -20.77 -3.82
C ARG A 10 -10.57 -21.69 -4.05
N ARG A 11 -10.77 -23.01 -4.07
CA ARG A 11 -9.68 -23.97 -4.37
C ARG A 11 -9.04 -23.70 -5.73
N VAL A 12 -9.85 -23.46 -6.76
CA VAL A 12 -9.35 -23.12 -8.11
C VAL A 12 -8.55 -21.82 -8.07
N LEU A 13 -9.04 -20.81 -7.36
CA LEU A 13 -8.36 -19.51 -7.20
C LEU A 13 -7.02 -19.65 -6.45
N ARG A 14 -6.97 -20.46 -5.38
CA ARG A 14 -5.72 -20.77 -4.64
C ARG A 14 -4.69 -21.41 -5.54
N THR A 15 -5.08 -22.37 -6.38
CA THR A 15 -4.19 -22.99 -7.38
C THR A 15 -3.68 -21.96 -8.37
N ALA A 16 -4.56 -21.14 -8.95
CA ALA A 16 -4.19 -20.11 -9.92
C ALA A 16 -3.24 -19.04 -9.32
N PHE A 17 -3.51 -18.60 -8.09
CA PHE A 17 -2.64 -17.70 -7.34
C PHE A 17 -1.26 -18.34 -7.11
N THR A 18 -1.22 -19.57 -6.60
CA THR A 18 0.02 -20.29 -6.28
C THR A 18 0.90 -20.46 -7.51
N LEU A 19 0.32 -20.86 -8.65
CA LEU A 19 1.04 -20.96 -9.91
C LEU A 19 1.64 -19.62 -10.35
N SER A 20 0.93 -18.53 -10.10
CA SER A 20 1.40 -17.18 -10.46
C SER A 20 2.50 -16.68 -9.54
N ALA A 21 2.38 -16.92 -8.24
CA ALA A 21 3.42 -16.63 -7.26
C ALA A 21 4.70 -17.42 -7.58
N ASN A 22 4.59 -18.73 -7.83
CA ASN A 22 5.73 -19.58 -8.19
C ASN A 22 6.39 -19.13 -9.50
N LYS A 23 5.58 -18.68 -10.48
CA LYS A 23 6.11 -18.12 -11.72
C LYS A 23 6.94 -16.87 -11.45
N ILE A 24 6.44 -15.94 -10.64
CA ILE A 24 7.21 -14.75 -10.22
C ILE A 24 8.50 -15.16 -9.53
N GLU A 25 8.46 -16.08 -8.57
CA GLU A 25 9.65 -16.55 -7.89
C GLU A 25 10.69 -17.16 -8.84
N SER A 26 10.25 -17.87 -9.89
CA SER A 26 11.16 -18.40 -10.90
C SER A 26 11.80 -17.29 -11.74
N GLU A 27 11.04 -16.27 -12.14
CA GLU A 27 11.59 -15.14 -12.90
C GLU A 27 12.56 -14.30 -12.06
N LEU A 28 12.28 -14.15 -10.76
CA LEU A 28 13.13 -13.42 -9.83
C LEU A 28 14.47 -14.12 -9.52
N LYS A 29 14.58 -15.43 -9.79
CA LYS A 29 15.81 -16.22 -9.61
C LYS A 29 16.71 -16.22 -10.85
N ASN A 30 16.21 -15.75 -12.00
CA ASN A 30 17.00 -15.72 -13.23
C ASN A 30 18.08 -14.62 -13.15
N ASP A 31 19.26 -14.91 -13.71
CA ASP A 31 20.39 -13.96 -13.74
C ASP A 31 20.06 -12.67 -14.50
N VAL A 32 19.24 -12.79 -15.56
CA VAL A 32 18.73 -11.65 -16.33
C VAL A 32 17.24 -11.54 -16.08
N VAL A 33 16.85 -10.50 -15.34
CA VAL A 33 15.45 -10.24 -15.00
C VAL A 33 14.83 -9.33 -16.06
N ASP A 34 13.81 -9.83 -16.76
CA ASP A 34 12.96 -9.03 -17.64
C ASP A 34 11.96 -8.22 -16.81
N LEU A 35 12.26 -6.93 -16.62
CA LEU A 35 11.44 -6.02 -15.81
C LEU A 35 10.03 -5.82 -16.36
N GLN A 36 9.85 -5.83 -17.68
CA GLN A 36 8.52 -5.68 -18.29
C GLN A 36 7.66 -6.91 -17.97
N LYS A 37 8.27 -8.09 -18.07
CA LYS A 37 7.63 -9.36 -17.69
C LYS A 37 7.30 -9.39 -16.19
N ILE A 38 8.21 -8.95 -15.32
CA ILE A 38 7.94 -8.85 -13.87
C ILE A 38 6.79 -7.90 -13.57
N SER A 39 6.76 -6.71 -14.19
CA SER A 39 5.66 -5.75 -14.02
C SER A 39 4.31 -6.33 -14.47
N LEU A 40 4.27 -7.01 -15.61
CA LEU A 40 3.06 -7.69 -16.08
C LEU A 40 2.61 -8.79 -15.09
N LEU A 41 3.55 -9.60 -14.59
CA LEU A 41 3.27 -10.65 -13.62
C LEU A 41 2.77 -10.06 -12.29
N GLN A 42 3.29 -8.90 -11.86
CA GLN A 42 2.81 -8.20 -10.66
C GLN A 42 1.32 -7.83 -10.78
N VAL A 43 0.92 -7.24 -11.91
CA VAL A 43 -0.48 -6.89 -12.17
C VAL A 43 -1.36 -8.14 -12.16
N GLN A 44 -0.91 -9.22 -12.79
CA GLN A 44 -1.64 -10.50 -12.80
C GLN A 44 -1.74 -11.15 -11.41
N LEU A 45 -0.68 -11.07 -10.59
CA LEU A 45 -0.69 -11.58 -9.23
C LEU A 45 -1.69 -10.81 -8.38
N LYS A 46 -1.71 -9.48 -8.49
CA LYS A 46 -2.66 -8.62 -7.78
C LYS A 46 -4.11 -8.94 -8.14
N ASP A 47 -4.44 -9.06 -9.43
CA ASP A 47 -5.80 -9.44 -9.86
C ASP A 47 -6.23 -10.79 -9.27
N LYS A 48 -5.35 -11.80 -9.37
CA LYS A 48 -5.63 -13.15 -8.84
C LYS A 48 -5.78 -13.14 -7.32
N TYR A 49 -4.96 -12.37 -6.61
CA TYR A 49 -5.06 -12.24 -5.16
C TYR A 49 -6.37 -11.56 -4.75
N LEU A 50 -6.75 -10.44 -5.38
CA LEU A 50 -8.01 -9.75 -5.05
C LEU A 50 -9.24 -10.66 -5.27
N ARG A 51 -9.23 -11.45 -6.34
CA ARG A 51 -10.28 -12.46 -6.58
C ARG A 51 -10.29 -13.57 -5.54
N LEU A 52 -9.10 -14.01 -5.11
CA LEU A 52 -8.95 -15.01 -4.06
C LEU A 52 -9.41 -14.46 -2.70
N GLU A 53 -9.05 -13.24 -2.35
CA GLU A 53 -9.44 -12.54 -1.11
C GLU A 53 -10.96 -12.42 -1.01
N ALA A 54 -11.62 -11.94 -2.07
CA ALA A 54 -13.08 -11.88 -2.12
C ALA A 54 -13.74 -13.27 -1.97
N ALA A 55 -13.13 -14.33 -2.54
CA ALA A 55 -13.64 -15.70 -2.37
C ALA A 55 -13.39 -16.26 -0.97
N GLN A 56 -12.29 -15.88 -0.32
CA GLN A 56 -12.00 -16.22 1.08
C GLN A 56 -13.02 -15.54 2.01
N GLU A 57 -13.24 -14.23 1.86
CA GLU A 57 -14.23 -13.48 2.64
C GLU A 57 -15.64 -14.05 2.49
N ALA A 58 -16.02 -14.45 1.28
CA ALA A 58 -17.32 -15.09 1.04
C ALA A 58 -17.49 -16.44 1.76
N VAL A 59 -16.42 -17.24 1.84
CA VAL A 59 -16.44 -18.51 2.60
C VAL A 59 -16.46 -18.24 4.09
N SER A 60 -15.57 -17.37 4.59
CA SER A 60 -15.48 -17.00 6.01
C SER A 60 -16.80 -16.40 6.51
N GLY A 61 -17.42 -15.51 5.73
CA GLY A 61 -18.74 -14.93 6.05
C GLY A 61 -19.86 -15.97 6.12
N THR A 62 -19.78 -17.04 5.30
CA THR A 62 -20.75 -18.14 5.37
C THR A 62 -20.48 -19.06 6.56
N LEU A 63 -19.21 -19.31 6.90
CA LEU A 63 -18.83 -20.10 8.08
C LEU A 63 -19.26 -19.43 9.39
N LEU A 64 -19.11 -18.10 9.49
CA LEU A 64 -19.55 -17.32 10.66
C LEU A 64 -21.07 -17.37 10.91
N GLN A 65 -21.86 -17.64 9.87
CA GLN A 65 -23.33 -17.72 9.98
C GLN A 65 -23.82 -19.10 10.42
N LEU A 66 -22.95 -20.12 10.39
CA LEU A 66 -23.30 -21.49 10.76
C LEU A 66 -23.03 -21.70 12.26
N GLU A 67 -24.03 -22.18 12.98
CA GLU A 67 -23.86 -22.59 14.39
C GLU A 67 -22.87 -23.77 14.47
N ASP A 68 -21.98 -23.73 15.47
CA ASP A 68 -20.98 -24.78 15.79
C ASP A 68 -19.81 -24.97 14.80
N ASN A 69 -19.51 -23.99 13.94
CA ASN A 69 -18.37 -24.04 13.00
C ASN A 69 -17.14 -23.24 13.44
N GLY A 70 -16.96 -23.01 14.75
CA GLY A 70 -15.86 -22.18 15.27
C GLY A 70 -14.46 -22.69 14.89
N GLU A 71 -14.23 -24.00 15.04
CA GLU A 71 -12.95 -24.62 14.67
C GLU A 71 -12.69 -24.59 13.15
N GLU A 72 -13.74 -24.84 12.34
CA GLU A 72 -13.61 -24.79 10.88
C GLU A 72 -13.33 -23.34 10.41
N PHE A 73 -13.98 -22.35 11.03
CA PHE A 73 -13.70 -20.95 10.74
C PHE A 73 -12.26 -20.57 11.09
N GLU A 74 -11.77 -20.92 12.28
CA GLU A 74 -10.43 -20.58 12.72
C GLU A 74 -9.35 -21.20 11.81
N THR A 75 -9.50 -22.48 11.50
CA THR A 75 -8.58 -23.18 10.59
C THR A 75 -8.62 -22.59 9.18
N ASP A 76 -9.80 -22.23 8.69
CA ASP A 76 -9.98 -21.57 7.40
C ASP A 76 -9.33 -20.17 7.36
N PHE A 77 -9.47 -19.41 8.45
CA PHE A 77 -8.91 -18.08 8.62
C PHE A 77 -7.38 -18.11 8.65
N ILE A 78 -6.77 -19.01 9.43
CA ILE A 78 -5.32 -19.19 9.47
C ILE A 78 -4.77 -19.56 8.09
N ASP A 79 -5.42 -20.51 7.41
CA ASP A 79 -5.04 -20.89 6.05
C ASP A 79 -5.18 -19.69 5.10
N ALA A 80 -6.25 -18.89 5.24
CA ALA A 80 -6.44 -17.71 4.43
C ALA A 80 -5.36 -16.64 4.61
N GLU A 81 -4.94 -16.41 5.85
CA GLU A 81 -3.90 -15.44 6.20
C GLU A 81 -2.54 -15.85 5.60
N SER A 82 -2.25 -17.15 5.52
CA SER A 82 -1.02 -17.64 4.86
C SER A 82 -0.91 -17.21 3.39
N TYR A 83 -2.04 -17.11 2.66
CA TYR A 83 -2.04 -16.62 1.27
C TYR A 83 -1.81 -15.12 1.20
N ARG A 84 -2.31 -14.35 2.18
CA ARG A 84 -2.07 -12.91 2.32
C ARG A 84 -0.61 -12.62 2.61
N GLU A 85 -0.01 -13.33 3.57
CA GLU A 85 1.41 -13.25 3.86
C GLU A 85 2.25 -13.56 2.61
N LYS A 86 1.93 -14.66 1.91
CA LYS A 86 2.62 -15.03 0.67
C LYS A 86 2.48 -13.98 -0.42
N TYR A 87 1.31 -13.36 -0.56
CA TYR A 87 1.09 -12.27 -1.51
C TYR A 87 1.98 -11.06 -1.17
N LEU A 88 1.98 -10.62 0.09
CA LEU A 88 2.78 -9.49 0.55
C LEU A 88 4.28 -9.75 0.39
N GLU A 89 4.73 -10.96 0.70
CA GLU A 89 6.12 -11.38 0.48
C GLU A 89 6.50 -11.30 -1.00
N CYS A 90 5.68 -11.87 -1.89
CA CYS A 90 5.91 -11.81 -3.33
C CYS A 90 5.92 -10.35 -3.83
N TYR A 91 4.95 -9.54 -3.40
CA TYR A 91 4.82 -8.15 -3.80
C TYR A 91 6.03 -7.31 -3.36
N THR A 92 6.48 -7.48 -2.12
CA THR A 92 7.66 -6.80 -1.58
C THR A 92 8.93 -7.17 -2.34
N ARG A 93 9.09 -8.45 -2.70
CA ARG A 93 10.24 -8.90 -3.51
C ARG A 93 10.22 -8.27 -4.92
N ILE A 94 9.06 -8.18 -5.55
CA ILE A 94 8.90 -7.51 -6.85
C ILE A 94 9.23 -6.02 -6.72
N ASP A 95 8.63 -5.33 -5.75
CA ASP A 95 8.84 -3.89 -5.54
C ASP A 95 10.31 -3.57 -5.29
N LYS A 96 11.00 -4.39 -4.51
CA LYS A 96 12.45 -4.25 -4.30
C LYS A 96 13.21 -4.33 -5.62
N LYS A 97 12.87 -5.29 -6.48
CA LYS A 97 13.55 -5.49 -7.77
C LYS A 97 13.29 -4.38 -8.77
N LEU A 98 12.05 -3.88 -8.81
CA LEU A 98 11.72 -2.72 -9.63
C LEU A 98 12.37 -1.44 -9.05
N GLY A 99 12.40 -1.27 -7.73
CA GLY A 99 13.01 -0.13 -7.05
C GLY A 99 14.53 -0.06 -7.16
N GLU A 100 15.24 -1.19 -7.11
CA GLU A 100 16.70 -1.28 -7.31
C GLU A 100 17.13 -0.63 -8.65
N THR A 101 16.30 -0.76 -9.69
CA THR A 101 16.60 -0.21 -11.01
C THR A 101 16.43 1.31 -11.11
N VAL A 102 15.47 1.90 -10.38
CA VAL A 102 15.20 3.34 -10.39
C VAL A 102 16.33 4.14 -9.73
N ILE A 103 16.99 3.58 -8.71
CA ILE A 103 18.09 4.26 -8.00
C ILE A 103 19.36 4.30 -8.87
N SER A 104 19.57 3.29 -9.73
CA SER A 104 20.76 3.24 -10.60
C SER A 104 20.81 4.32 -11.68
N GLU A 105 19.66 4.93 -12.03
CA GLU A 105 19.59 5.95 -13.09
C GLU A 105 19.76 7.39 -12.59
N VAL A 106 19.88 7.61 -11.28
CA VAL A 106 20.09 8.96 -10.72
C VAL A 106 21.60 9.22 -10.65
N PRO A 107 22.18 10.06 -11.53
CA PRO A 107 23.58 10.44 -11.37
C PRO A 107 23.73 11.19 -10.04
N ASP A 108 24.68 10.71 -9.23
CA ASP A 108 25.08 11.19 -7.90
C ASP A 108 25.80 12.56 -7.99
N THR A 109 25.14 13.50 -8.68
CA THR A 109 25.62 14.85 -8.86
C THR A 109 24.99 15.71 -7.78
N PRO A 110 25.79 16.43 -6.96
CA PRO A 110 25.26 17.29 -5.92
C PRO A 110 24.48 18.44 -6.57
N ARG A 111 23.16 18.29 -6.68
CA ARG A 111 22.28 19.32 -7.21
C ARG A 111 22.18 20.44 -6.18
N LYS A 112 22.71 21.62 -6.51
CA LYS A 112 22.52 22.85 -5.75
C LYS A 112 21.10 23.36 -5.95
N PHE A 113 20.12 22.77 -5.27
CA PHE A 113 18.77 23.31 -5.21
C PHE A 113 18.80 24.62 -4.42
N LYS A 114 18.57 25.74 -5.12
CA LYS A 114 18.35 27.04 -4.47
C LYS A 114 16.86 27.14 -4.11
N LEU A 115 16.55 27.20 -2.82
CA LEU A 115 15.18 27.43 -2.37
C LEU A 115 14.76 28.88 -2.70
N PRO A 116 13.54 29.10 -3.23
CA PRO A 116 12.98 30.45 -3.36
C PRO A 116 12.84 31.10 -1.99
N LYS A 117 13.22 32.38 -1.88
CA LYS A 117 12.99 33.15 -0.65
C LYS A 117 11.50 33.46 -0.51
N LEU A 118 10.92 33.01 0.59
CA LEU A 118 9.54 33.29 0.96
C LEU A 118 9.50 34.67 1.65
N GLU A 119 8.94 35.68 1.01
CA GLU A 119 8.77 37.02 1.60
C GLU A 119 7.35 37.13 2.20
N LEU A 120 7.25 37.35 3.50
CA LEU A 120 5.98 37.55 4.21
C LEU A 120 5.58 39.03 4.17
N LYS A 121 4.41 39.33 3.60
CA LYS A 121 3.84 40.69 3.58
C LYS A 121 3.02 40.92 4.86
N ASN A 122 3.53 41.75 5.76
CA ASN A 122 2.80 42.21 6.95
C ASN A 122 1.67 43.17 6.52
N SER A 123 0.42 42.74 6.60
CA SER A 123 -0.75 43.62 6.48
C SER A 123 -1.10 44.21 7.86
N ALA A 124 -0.46 45.32 8.21
CA ALA A 124 -0.89 46.14 9.34
C ALA A 124 -1.96 47.12 8.86
N GLU A 125 -3.23 46.72 8.96
CA GLU A 125 -4.38 47.55 8.60
C GLU A 125 -4.88 48.32 9.83
N THR A 126 -4.66 49.63 9.74
CA THR A 126 -5.19 50.75 10.52
C THR A 126 -6.45 50.50 11.35
N ARG A 127 -6.40 50.81 12.66
CA ARG A 127 -7.54 51.42 13.38
C ARG A 127 -7.10 52.70 14.08
N ARG A 128 -7.57 53.84 13.54
CA ARG A 128 -7.60 55.14 14.21
C ARG A 128 -8.59 55.07 15.38
N SER A 129 -8.20 55.57 16.56
CA SER A 129 -9.04 56.48 17.34
C SER A 129 -8.25 57.07 18.51
N SER A 130 -8.22 58.40 18.51
CA SER A 130 -7.62 59.35 19.44
C SER A 130 -8.27 59.38 20.83
N PHE A 131 -7.48 59.60 21.88
CA PHE A 131 -7.85 60.43 23.05
C PHE A 131 -6.61 61.11 23.64
N ARG A 132 -6.63 62.44 23.68
CA ARG A 132 -5.65 63.31 24.38
C ARG A 132 -6.06 63.49 25.84
N PHE A 133 -5.08 63.67 26.72
CA PHE A 133 -4.95 64.67 27.81
C PHE A 133 -3.70 64.25 28.60
N GLY A 134 -2.77 65.08 29.05
CA GLY A 134 -2.56 66.52 29.02
C GLY A 134 -1.18 66.73 29.67
N ALA A 135 -0.41 67.71 29.19
CA ALA A 135 0.92 68.02 29.71
C ALA A 135 0.84 68.60 31.13
N SER A 136 1.78 68.23 32.00
CA SER A 136 2.25 69.16 33.03
C SER A 136 3.73 68.95 33.30
N SER A 137 4.45 70.04 33.06
CA SER A 137 5.89 70.28 33.22
C SER A 137 6.37 70.09 34.66
N LYS A 138 7.63 69.65 34.83
CA LYS A 138 8.68 70.40 35.56
C LYS A 138 10.06 69.72 35.44
N ASN A 139 10.98 70.40 34.76
CA ASN A 139 12.44 70.35 34.98
C ASN A 139 12.80 71.42 36.04
N PRO A 140 14.04 71.48 36.58
CA PRO A 140 15.22 70.64 36.35
C PRO A 140 15.64 69.79 37.56
#